data_AF-A0A954SFE4-F1
#
_entry.id   AF-A0A954SFE4-F1
#
_cell.length_a   1.000
_cell.length_b   1.000
_cell.length_c   1.000
_cell.angle_alpha   90.00
_cell.angle_beta   90.00
_cell.angle_gamma   90.00
#
_symmetry.space_group_name_H-M   'P 1'
#
loop_
_entity.id
_entity.type
_entity.pdbx_description
1 polymer ?
#
loop_
_entity_poly.entity_id
_entity_poly.type
_entity_poly.pdbx_seq_one_letter_code
_entity_poly.pdbx_strand_id
1 'polypeptide(L)'
;MTISVDEYFATRKDDRKKETRYLNVINKDNCTSCQSCATVCPVDCIYEVPSNIPGQSYHQIDTSRCIGCQMCYRSPNDSSEHYQLTICPWNAIDMLHNPNVKPDAESVLAPYWKGEATDLPWSKLEEYGYQLFLDGEVFLPAGRADLTEVLDWLTQPHWLFTEEGDTVAIAEVDRRDDQKICYSGTPEGRDLLDCIYPEWNRIFMD
;
A
#
# COMPACT_ATOMS: atom_id res chain seq x y z
N MET A 1 -13.66 11.19 12.18
CA MET A 1 -13.19 10.32 13.27
C MET A 1 -12.60 9.12 12.55
N THR A 2 -11.28 8.93 12.59
CA THR A 2 -10.70 7.75 11.95
C THR A 2 -11.01 6.56 12.82
N ILE A 3 -11.32 5.46 12.17
CA ILE A 3 -11.65 4.20 12.81
C ILE A 3 -10.41 3.31 12.79
N SER A 4 -10.23 2.50 13.82
CA SER A 4 -9.12 1.55 13.88
C SER A 4 -9.23 0.54 12.74
N VAL A 5 -8.14 -0.16 12.44
CA VAL A 5 -8.11 -1.24 11.45
C VAL A 5 -9.22 -2.28 11.73
N ASP A 6 -9.50 -2.60 12.99
CA ASP A 6 -10.57 -3.54 13.35
C ASP A 6 -11.96 -2.99 13.00
N GLU A 7 -12.27 -1.77 13.40
CA GLU A 7 -13.56 -1.14 13.12
C GLU A 7 -13.74 -0.86 11.61
N TYR A 8 -12.65 -0.52 10.93
CA TYR A 8 -12.62 -0.34 9.48
C TYR A 8 -13.06 -1.60 8.75
N PHE A 9 -12.41 -2.73 9.01
CA PHE A 9 -12.73 -3.98 8.31
C PHE A 9 -14.09 -4.55 8.74
N ALA A 10 -14.57 -4.24 9.95
CA ALA A 10 -15.93 -4.58 10.38
C ALA A 10 -17.03 -3.83 9.61
N THR A 11 -16.75 -2.60 9.14
CA THR A 11 -17.74 -1.71 8.50
C THR A 11 -17.38 -1.32 7.07
N ARG A 12 -16.41 -2.03 6.49
CA ARG A 12 -15.81 -1.72 5.19
C ARG A 12 -16.87 -1.71 4.09
N LYS A 13 -16.91 -0.61 3.32
CA LYS A 13 -17.78 -0.48 2.14
C LYS A 13 -17.14 -1.15 0.92
N ASP A 14 -17.90 -1.24 -0.17
CA ASP A 14 -17.42 -1.82 -1.42
C ASP A 14 -16.25 -1.04 -2.04
N ASP A 15 -15.51 -1.74 -2.91
CA ASP A 15 -14.40 -1.21 -3.70
C ASP A 15 -14.85 -0.17 -4.71
N ARG A 16 -13.86 0.61 -5.21
CA ARG A 16 -14.12 1.49 -6.34
C ARG A 16 -14.54 0.67 -7.56
N LYS A 17 -15.44 1.23 -8.38
CA LYS A 17 -15.91 0.57 -9.62
C LYS A 17 -14.95 0.68 -10.80
N LYS A 18 -14.02 1.63 -10.77
CA LYS A 18 -13.09 1.92 -11.87
C LYS A 18 -11.72 2.22 -11.30
N GLU A 19 -10.68 1.69 -11.94
CA GLU A 19 -9.31 2.04 -11.60
C GLU A 19 -9.04 3.53 -11.81
N THR A 20 -8.22 4.10 -10.93
CA THR A 20 -7.94 5.55 -10.92
C THR A 20 -6.52 5.81 -11.37
N ARG A 21 -6.24 6.97 -11.97
CA ARG A 21 -4.92 7.25 -12.53
C ARG A 21 -3.79 7.26 -11.48
N TYR A 22 -4.14 7.57 -10.23
CA TYR A 22 -3.19 7.74 -9.14
C TYR A 22 -3.58 6.86 -7.96
N LEU A 23 -2.60 6.24 -7.33
CA LEU A 23 -2.77 5.59 -6.04
C LEU A 23 -2.07 6.41 -4.97
N ASN A 24 -2.65 6.43 -3.78
CA ASN A 24 -2.04 7.03 -2.61
C ASN A 24 -1.74 5.94 -1.61
N VAL A 25 -0.52 5.90 -1.11
CA VAL A 25 -0.05 4.99 -0.07
C VAL A 25 0.54 5.84 1.05
N ILE A 26 0.50 5.37 2.29
CA ILE A 26 1.11 6.07 3.41
C ILE A 26 2.47 5.44 3.68
N ASN A 27 3.46 6.26 3.99
CA ASN A 27 4.72 5.81 4.53
C ASN A 27 4.60 5.81 6.06
N LYS A 28 4.57 4.62 6.66
CA LYS A 28 4.51 4.41 8.10
C LYS A 28 5.57 5.19 8.88
N ASP A 29 6.81 5.25 8.41
CA ASP A 29 7.91 5.90 9.12
C ASP A 29 7.76 7.43 9.21
N ASN A 30 7.01 8.01 8.27
CA ASN A 30 6.70 9.45 8.27
C ASN A 30 5.34 9.75 8.92
N CYS A 31 4.51 8.74 9.20
CA CYS A 31 3.15 8.94 9.66
C CYS A 31 3.05 8.93 11.19
N THR A 32 2.46 9.98 11.78
CA THR A 32 2.31 10.11 13.24
C THR A 32 0.89 9.81 13.74
N SER A 33 0.04 9.22 12.90
CA SER A 33 -1.40 9.10 13.13
C SER A 33 -2.11 10.41 13.52
N CYS A 34 -1.79 11.53 12.85
CA CYS A 34 -2.41 12.84 13.17
C CYS A 34 -3.85 13.02 12.68
N GLN A 35 -4.40 12.03 11.95
CA GLN A 35 -5.80 11.94 11.51
C GLN A 35 -6.21 12.94 10.41
N SER A 36 -5.33 13.87 10.02
CA SER A 36 -5.66 14.94 9.05
C SER A 36 -6.10 14.38 7.70
N CYS A 37 -5.35 13.43 7.14
CA CYS A 37 -5.67 12.80 5.85
C CYS A 37 -6.99 12.02 5.88
N ALA A 38 -7.27 11.30 6.96
CA ALA A 38 -8.47 10.48 7.08
C ALA A 38 -9.74 11.34 7.17
N THR A 39 -9.69 12.50 7.84
CA THR A 39 -10.86 13.39 7.96
C THR A 39 -11.31 14.03 6.65
N VAL A 40 -10.42 14.14 5.66
CA VAL A 40 -10.73 14.75 4.37
C VAL A 40 -10.96 13.72 3.25
N CYS A 41 -10.79 12.43 3.54
CA CYS A 41 -10.95 11.38 2.55
C CYS A 41 -12.44 11.25 2.16
N PRO A 42 -12.84 11.55 0.91
CA PRO A 42 -14.25 11.59 0.53
C PRO A 42 -14.92 10.20 0.48
N VAL A 43 -14.13 9.14 0.55
CA VAL A 43 -14.61 7.74 0.49
C VAL A 43 -14.30 6.96 1.76
N ASP A 44 -13.78 7.60 2.80
CA ASP A 44 -13.44 6.96 4.09
C ASP A 44 -12.64 5.66 3.90
N CYS A 45 -11.53 5.71 3.17
CA CYS A 45 -10.67 4.54 2.89
C CYS A 45 -9.33 4.56 3.63
N ILE A 46 -9.18 5.45 4.62
CA ILE A 46 -7.97 5.58 5.44
C ILE A 46 -8.33 5.15 6.85
N TYR A 47 -7.58 4.21 7.41
CA TYR A 47 -7.79 3.65 8.74
C TYR A 47 -6.51 3.71 9.57
N GLU A 48 -6.66 3.70 10.89
CA GLU A 48 -5.54 3.73 11.81
C GLU A 48 -5.08 2.31 12.16
N VAL A 49 -3.79 2.06 12.09
CA VAL A 49 -3.14 0.87 12.61
C VAL A 49 -2.52 1.23 13.96
N PRO A 50 -3.15 0.82 15.08
CA PRO A 50 -2.68 1.19 16.42
C PRO A 50 -1.41 0.42 16.78
N SER A 51 -0.49 1.11 17.45
CA SER A 51 0.68 0.50 18.08
C SER A 51 0.63 0.67 19.60
N ASN A 52 1.09 -0.35 20.32
CA ASN A 52 1.27 -0.29 21.77
C ASN A 52 2.45 0.61 22.17
N ILE A 53 3.29 1.00 21.21
CA ILE A 53 4.41 1.91 21.42
C ILE A 53 3.94 3.34 21.10
N PRO A 54 4.02 4.28 22.06
CA PRO A 54 3.63 5.66 21.84
C PRO A 54 4.34 6.27 20.61
N GLY A 55 3.56 6.91 19.74
CA GLY A 55 4.07 7.57 18.54
C GLY A 55 4.34 6.66 17.34
N GLN A 56 4.10 5.34 17.45
CA GLN A 56 4.24 4.39 16.33
C GLN A 56 2.91 3.94 15.72
N SER A 57 1.79 4.54 16.15
CA SER A 57 0.53 4.35 15.43
C SER A 57 0.61 5.12 14.13
N TYR A 58 0.09 4.53 13.06
CA TYR A 58 0.12 5.12 11.73
C TYR A 58 -1.21 4.91 11.02
N HIS A 59 -1.38 5.56 9.88
CA HIS A 59 -2.53 5.38 9.01
C HIS A 59 -2.12 4.54 7.81
N GLN A 60 -3.03 3.72 7.32
CA GLN A 60 -2.88 3.03 6.04
C GLN A 60 -4.10 3.31 5.15
N ILE A 61 -3.89 3.22 3.84
CA ILE A 61 -4.93 3.47 2.84
C ILE A 61 -5.35 2.13 2.24
N ASP A 62 -6.64 1.83 2.28
CA ASP A 62 -7.21 0.75 1.49
C ASP A 62 -7.17 1.14 0.01
N THR A 63 -6.12 0.68 -0.68
CA THR A 63 -5.85 1.05 -2.06
C THR A 63 -6.84 0.47 -3.04
N SER A 64 -7.74 -0.45 -2.65
CA SER A 64 -8.86 -0.94 -3.48
C SER A 64 -10.11 -0.04 -3.40
N ARG A 65 -10.18 0.82 -2.38
CA ARG A 65 -11.24 1.84 -2.22
C ARG A 65 -10.77 3.26 -2.54
N CYS A 66 -9.46 3.52 -2.49
CA CYS A 66 -8.88 4.80 -2.84
C CYS A 66 -9.27 5.24 -4.27
N ILE A 67 -9.75 6.47 -4.42
CA ILE A 67 -10.15 7.04 -5.71
C ILE A 67 -9.11 7.99 -6.31
N GLY A 68 -7.91 8.06 -5.75
CA GLY A 68 -6.82 8.92 -6.28
C GLY A 68 -7.15 10.41 -6.30
N CYS A 69 -8.03 10.88 -5.40
CA CYS A 69 -8.54 12.27 -5.40
C CYS A 69 -7.54 13.32 -4.90
N GLN A 70 -6.39 12.91 -4.37
CA GLN A 70 -5.28 13.76 -3.91
C GLN A 70 -5.57 14.66 -2.69
N MET A 71 -6.82 14.69 -2.19
CA MET A 71 -7.22 15.52 -1.05
C MET A 71 -6.47 15.17 0.25
N CYS A 72 -6.04 13.92 0.44
CA CYS A 72 -5.24 13.53 1.61
C CYS A 72 -3.83 14.13 1.62
N TYR A 73 -3.35 14.64 0.48
CA TYR A 73 -2.04 15.24 0.32
C TYR A 73 -2.10 16.77 0.34
N ARG A 74 -2.95 17.38 -0.50
CA ARG A 74 -3.02 18.84 -0.70
C ARG A 74 -4.47 19.34 -0.70
N SER A 75 -4.72 20.50 -0.09
CA SER A 75 -5.97 21.26 -0.27
C SER A 75 -5.84 22.17 -1.50
N PRO A 76 -6.57 21.91 -2.61
CA PRO A 76 -6.48 22.76 -3.79
C PRO A 76 -7.13 24.13 -3.57
N ASN A 77 -8.22 24.18 -2.78
CA ASN A 77 -9.05 25.38 -2.64
C ASN A 77 -8.41 26.49 -1.80
N ASP A 78 -7.49 26.12 -0.90
CA ASP A 78 -6.86 27.06 0.04
C ASP A 78 -5.39 27.33 -0.28
N SER A 79 -4.89 26.78 -1.41
CA SER A 79 -3.54 27.05 -1.92
C SER A 79 -3.52 28.38 -2.68
N SER A 80 -2.42 29.14 -2.58
CA SER A 80 -2.17 30.36 -3.37
C SER A 80 -0.85 30.26 -4.14
N GLU A 81 -0.50 31.28 -4.92
CA GLU A 81 0.82 31.36 -5.57
C GLU A 81 1.99 31.49 -4.58
N HIS A 82 1.72 31.89 -3.33
CA HIS A 82 2.75 32.13 -2.33
C HIS A 82 2.92 30.99 -1.32
N TYR A 83 1.91 30.13 -1.17
CA TYR A 83 1.97 29.02 -0.23
C TYR A 83 1.07 27.87 -0.68
N GLN A 84 1.53 26.66 -0.40
CA GLN A 84 0.80 25.42 -0.61
C GLN A 84 0.28 24.91 0.74
N LEU A 85 -1.03 24.69 0.83
CA LEU A 85 -1.61 24.07 2.02
C LEU A 85 -1.60 22.55 1.87
N THR A 86 -0.70 21.90 2.58
CA THR A 86 -0.64 20.43 2.68
C THR A 86 -1.61 19.95 3.75
N ILE A 87 -2.31 18.85 3.46
CA ILE A 87 -3.17 18.18 4.43
C ILE A 87 -2.36 17.27 5.33
N CYS A 88 -1.36 16.58 4.78
CA CYS A 88 -0.41 15.82 5.57
C CYS A 88 0.76 16.73 5.97
N PRO A 89 0.89 17.13 7.24
CA PRO A 89 1.99 18.00 7.68
C PRO A 89 3.34 17.27 7.67
N TRP A 90 3.34 15.94 7.63
CA TRP A 90 4.53 15.10 7.72
C TRP A 90 5.07 14.60 6.38
N ASN A 91 4.42 14.99 5.28
CA ASN A 91 4.75 14.48 3.94
C ASN A 91 4.81 12.93 3.90
N ALA A 92 3.84 12.29 4.56
CA ALA A 92 3.77 10.84 4.69
C ALA A 92 2.90 10.16 3.62
N ILE A 93 2.36 10.90 2.65
CA ILE A 93 1.54 10.32 1.58
C ILE A 93 2.36 10.27 0.30
N ASP A 94 2.55 9.06 -0.20
CA ASP A 94 3.18 8.80 -1.49
C ASP A 94 2.09 8.67 -2.55
N MET A 95 2.15 9.55 -3.55
CA MET A 95 1.28 9.46 -4.72
C MET A 95 2.04 8.76 -5.85
N LEU A 96 1.40 7.75 -6.43
CA LEU A 96 1.98 6.89 -7.45
C LEU A 96 1.16 6.96 -8.72
N HIS A 97 1.81 6.77 -9.87
CA HIS A 97 1.08 6.35 -11.06
C HIS A 97 0.49 4.96 -10.83
N ASN A 98 -0.82 4.79 -11.06
CA ASN A 98 -1.47 3.50 -10.83
C ASN A 98 -1.06 2.49 -11.92
N PRO A 99 -0.31 1.43 -11.58
CA PRO A 99 0.12 0.42 -12.55
C PRO A 99 -1.07 -0.34 -13.17
N ASN A 100 -2.23 -0.38 -12.49
CA ASN A 100 -3.43 -1.05 -13.00
C ASN A 100 -4.14 -0.29 -14.13
N VAL A 101 -3.82 1.00 -14.33
CA VAL A 101 -4.37 1.81 -15.43
C VAL A 101 -3.39 1.87 -16.60
N LYS A 102 -2.11 2.04 -16.29
CA LYS A 102 -1.04 2.16 -17.27
C LYS A 102 0.14 1.32 -16.78
N PRO A 103 0.11 -0.01 -17.01
CA PRO A 103 1.21 -0.87 -16.63
C PRO A 103 2.45 -0.54 -17.48
N ASP A 104 3.62 -0.73 -16.90
CA ASP A 104 4.87 -0.72 -17.64
C ASP A 104 4.95 -1.97 -18.54
N ALA A 105 5.83 -1.91 -19.56
CA ALA A 105 5.97 -3.01 -20.52
C ALA A 105 6.46 -4.31 -19.85
N GLU A 106 7.26 -4.16 -18.79
CA GLU A 106 7.74 -5.24 -17.96
C GLU A 106 7.61 -4.81 -16.49
N SER A 107 7.21 -5.74 -15.64
CA SER A 107 7.06 -5.48 -14.21
C SER A 107 8.41 -5.38 -13.52
N VAL A 108 8.53 -4.49 -12.55
CA VAL A 108 9.74 -4.40 -11.70
C VAL A 108 9.97 -5.68 -10.88
N LEU A 109 8.92 -6.45 -10.64
CA LEU A 109 8.97 -7.73 -9.92
C LEU A 109 9.31 -8.92 -10.84
N ALA A 110 9.13 -8.80 -12.15
CA ALA A 110 9.28 -9.93 -13.08
C ALA A 110 10.68 -10.58 -13.07
N PRO A 111 11.81 -9.83 -13.01
CA PRO A 111 13.15 -10.43 -12.96
C PRO A 111 13.38 -11.33 -11.73
N TYR A 112 12.64 -11.05 -10.66
CA TYR A 112 12.78 -11.73 -9.37
C TYR A 112 11.92 -12.98 -9.27
N TRP A 113 10.88 -13.13 -10.09
CA TRP A 113 10.07 -14.35 -10.06
C TRP A 113 10.79 -15.55 -10.70
N LYS A 114 10.81 -16.69 -9.98
CA LYS A 114 11.40 -17.97 -10.42
C LYS A 114 10.42 -19.14 -10.36
N GLY A 115 9.13 -18.88 -10.16
CA GLY A 115 8.10 -19.91 -10.18
C GLY A 115 7.70 -20.30 -11.61
N GLU A 116 6.90 -21.37 -11.72
CA GLU A 116 6.46 -21.91 -13.02
C GLU A 116 5.43 -21.03 -13.74
N ALA A 117 4.63 -20.28 -12.98
CA ALA A 117 3.61 -19.39 -13.53
C ALA A 117 4.23 -18.21 -14.28
N THR A 118 3.65 -17.85 -15.42
CA THR A 118 4.15 -16.78 -16.30
C THR A 118 3.21 -15.58 -16.43
N ASP A 119 1.94 -15.75 -16.07
CA ASP A 119 0.89 -14.73 -16.17
C ASP A 119 0.43 -14.29 -14.76
N LEU A 120 1.35 -13.71 -14.00
CA LEU A 120 1.06 -13.18 -12.68
C LEU A 120 0.33 -11.83 -12.80
N PRO A 121 -0.50 -11.45 -11.79
CA PRO A 121 -1.16 -10.15 -11.76
C PRO A 121 -0.18 -9.01 -11.41
N TRP A 122 0.81 -8.78 -12.27
CA TRP A 122 1.97 -7.93 -12.03
C TRP A 122 1.61 -6.54 -11.47
N SER A 123 0.67 -5.84 -12.09
CA SER A 123 0.28 -4.49 -11.66
C SER A 123 -0.27 -4.45 -10.24
N LYS A 124 -1.01 -5.48 -9.81
CA LYS A 124 -1.52 -5.58 -8.43
C LYS A 124 -0.42 -6.03 -7.47
N LEU A 125 0.49 -6.90 -7.90
CA LEU A 125 1.66 -7.26 -7.11
C LEU A 125 2.56 -6.05 -6.85
N GLU A 126 2.74 -5.18 -7.83
CA GLU A 126 3.49 -3.94 -7.65
C GLU A 126 2.81 -2.97 -6.68
N GLU A 127 1.49 -2.80 -6.80
CA GLU A 127 0.70 -1.98 -5.88
C GLU A 127 0.84 -2.42 -4.41
N TYR A 128 0.75 -3.73 -4.15
CA TYR A 128 0.84 -4.26 -2.79
C TYR A 128 2.28 -4.48 -2.33
N GLY A 129 3.20 -4.80 -3.23
CA GLY A 129 4.63 -4.85 -2.96
C GLY A 129 5.16 -3.49 -2.49
N TYR A 130 4.68 -2.41 -3.11
CA TYR A 130 5.03 -1.07 -2.66
C TYR A 130 4.43 -0.70 -1.29
N GLN A 131 3.22 -1.17 -0.96
CA GLN A 131 2.67 -1.02 0.39
C GLN A 131 3.48 -1.80 1.42
N LEU A 132 3.87 -3.03 1.10
CA LEU A 132 4.75 -3.83 1.97
C LEU A 132 6.11 -3.17 2.17
N PHE A 133 6.66 -2.54 1.13
CA PHE A 133 7.89 -1.76 1.22
C PHE A 133 7.76 -0.59 2.21
N LEU A 134 6.66 0.19 2.12
CA LEU A 134 6.47 1.38 2.95
C LEU A 134 6.01 1.08 4.39
N ASP A 135 5.11 0.13 4.57
CA ASP A 135 4.43 -0.11 5.85
C ASP A 135 4.93 -1.36 6.58
N GLY A 136 5.59 -2.27 5.85
CA GLY A 136 5.99 -3.59 6.32
C GLY A 136 4.83 -4.58 6.46
N GLU A 137 3.58 -4.13 6.38
CA GLU A 137 2.37 -4.94 6.49
C GLU A 137 1.21 -4.39 5.65
N VAL A 138 0.36 -5.30 5.18
CA VAL A 138 -0.84 -4.98 4.37
C VAL A 138 -2.04 -5.71 4.94
N PHE A 139 -3.12 -4.97 5.19
CA PHE A 139 -4.39 -5.55 5.62
C PHE A 139 -5.37 -5.65 4.45
N LEU A 140 -5.91 -6.83 4.24
CA LEU A 140 -6.93 -7.11 3.24
C LEU A 140 -8.20 -7.66 3.88
N PRO A 141 -9.39 -7.39 3.31
CA PRO A 141 -10.63 -7.96 3.83
C PRO A 141 -10.68 -9.47 3.55
N ALA A 142 -10.96 -10.27 4.59
CA ALA A 142 -10.93 -11.74 4.50
C ALA A 142 -11.93 -12.31 3.48
N GLY A 143 -13.02 -11.58 3.21
CA GLY A 143 -14.04 -11.96 2.22
C GLY A 143 -13.70 -11.66 0.75
N ARG A 144 -12.50 -11.14 0.44
CA ARG A 144 -12.09 -10.77 -0.92
C ARG A 144 -10.96 -11.63 -1.45
N ALA A 145 -11.34 -12.83 -1.87
CA ALA A 145 -10.43 -13.80 -2.47
C ALA A 145 -9.62 -13.20 -3.62
N ASP A 146 -10.22 -12.35 -4.45
CA ASP A 146 -9.56 -11.69 -5.58
C ASP A 146 -8.39 -10.77 -5.17
N LEU A 147 -8.40 -10.22 -3.95
CA LEU A 147 -7.28 -9.44 -3.42
C LEU A 147 -6.30 -10.32 -2.66
N THR A 148 -6.78 -11.28 -1.88
CA THR A 148 -5.92 -12.15 -1.07
C THR A 148 -5.09 -13.08 -1.96
N GLU A 149 -5.68 -13.60 -3.05
CA GLU A 149 -4.98 -14.40 -4.06
C GLU A 149 -3.81 -13.64 -4.70
N VAL A 150 -3.88 -12.30 -4.79
CA VAL A 150 -2.74 -11.49 -5.26
C VAL A 150 -1.60 -11.57 -4.25
N LEU A 151 -1.85 -11.28 -2.97
CA LEU A 151 -0.82 -11.30 -1.93
C LEU A 151 -0.27 -12.71 -1.68
N ASP A 152 -1.08 -13.75 -1.89
CA ASP A 152 -0.66 -15.13 -1.76
C ASP A 152 0.51 -15.46 -2.72
N TRP A 153 0.64 -14.80 -3.89
CA TRP A 153 1.83 -14.93 -4.74
C TRP A 153 3.11 -14.42 -4.07
N LEU A 154 3.03 -13.35 -3.28
CA LEU A 154 4.17 -12.83 -2.51
C LEU A 154 4.56 -13.76 -1.36
N THR A 155 3.67 -14.67 -0.94
CA THR A 155 3.96 -15.70 0.07
C THR A 155 4.66 -16.94 -0.48
N GLN A 156 4.71 -17.10 -1.80
CA GLN A 156 5.39 -18.24 -2.41
C GLN A 156 6.91 -18.04 -2.34
N PRO A 157 7.70 -19.06 -1.96
CA PRO A 157 9.15 -18.96 -1.83
C PRO A 157 9.85 -19.07 -3.18
N HIS A 158 9.48 -18.20 -4.12
CA HIS A 158 9.92 -18.23 -5.52
C HIS A 158 10.49 -16.90 -5.99
N TRP A 159 10.79 -15.99 -5.05
CA TRP A 159 11.37 -14.68 -5.34
C TRP A 159 12.88 -14.74 -5.16
N LEU A 160 13.62 -14.53 -6.25
CA LEU A 160 15.08 -14.51 -6.29
C LEU A 160 15.62 -13.47 -5.33
N PHE A 161 16.46 -13.92 -4.40
CA PHE A 161 17.07 -13.10 -3.37
C PHE A 161 18.57 -12.93 -3.59
N THR A 162 19.26 -13.98 -4.04
CA THR A 162 20.72 -13.98 -4.25
C THR A 162 21.07 -14.25 -5.71
N GLU A 163 22.25 -13.80 -6.15
CA GLU A 163 22.80 -14.12 -7.48
C GLU A 163 23.05 -15.62 -7.67
N GLU A 164 23.20 -16.35 -6.56
CA GLU A 164 23.44 -17.80 -6.51
C GLU A 164 22.17 -18.61 -6.80
N GLY A 165 21.01 -17.95 -6.85
CA GLY A 165 19.73 -18.56 -7.21
C GLY A 165 18.83 -18.88 -6.01
N ASP A 166 19.17 -18.42 -4.80
CA ASP A 166 18.31 -18.62 -3.64
C ASP A 166 17.01 -17.85 -3.79
N THR A 167 15.91 -18.46 -3.35
CA THR A 167 14.57 -17.89 -3.43
C THR A 167 13.93 -17.79 -2.05
N VAL A 168 13.16 -16.73 -1.85
CA VAL A 168 12.48 -16.41 -0.59
C VAL A 168 11.01 -16.10 -0.84
N ALA A 169 10.21 -16.09 0.22
CA ALA A 169 8.88 -15.49 0.20
C ALA A 169 9.04 -14.01 0.59
N ILE A 170 8.36 -13.11 -0.14
CA ILE A 170 8.38 -11.68 0.17
C ILE A 170 7.52 -11.38 1.40
N ALA A 171 6.39 -12.07 1.54
CA ALA A 171 5.43 -11.86 2.61
C ALA A 171 5.04 -13.17 3.30
N GLU A 172 4.47 -13.06 4.49
CA GLU A 172 3.85 -14.15 5.22
C GLU A 172 2.49 -13.70 5.79
N VAL A 173 1.60 -14.65 6.06
CA VAL A 173 0.34 -14.37 6.76
C VAL A 173 0.64 -14.29 8.25
N ASP A 174 0.64 -13.08 8.80
CA ASP A 174 0.95 -12.80 10.20
C ASP A 174 -0.29 -12.99 11.08
N ARG A 175 -1.43 -12.41 10.67
CA ARG A 175 -2.70 -12.50 11.42
C ARG A 175 -3.87 -12.68 10.46
N ARG A 176 -4.88 -13.45 10.89
CA ARG A 176 -6.14 -13.61 10.17
C ARG A 176 -7.29 -13.74 11.17
N ASP A 177 -8.38 -13.04 10.89
CA ASP A 177 -9.68 -13.20 11.55
C ASP A 177 -10.79 -13.23 10.49
N ASP A 178 -12.05 -13.26 10.94
CA ASP A 178 -13.23 -13.34 10.05
C ASP A 178 -13.42 -12.10 9.18
N GLN A 179 -12.80 -10.96 9.53
CA GLN A 179 -12.96 -9.67 8.86
C GLN A 179 -11.77 -9.34 7.96
N LYS A 180 -10.54 -9.66 8.38
CA LYS A 180 -9.31 -9.25 7.70
C LYS A 180 -8.16 -10.25 7.80
N ILE A 181 -7.20 -10.07 6.91
CA ILE A 181 -5.92 -10.77 6.87
C ILE A 181 -4.83 -9.71 6.86
N CYS A 182 -3.83 -9.89 7.72
CA CYS A 182 -2.60 -9.11 7.74
C CYS A 182 -1.49 -9.94 7.11
N TYR A 183 -0.96 -9.45 5.99
CA TYR A 183 0.26 -9.94 5.39
C TYR A 183 1.41 -9.07 5.88
N SER A 184 2.49 -9.68 6.34
CA SER A 184 3.68 -8.97 6.82
C SER A 184 4.88 -9.34 5.97
N GLY A 185 5.77 -8.37 5.69
CA GLY A 185 7.01 -8.63 4.96
C GLY A 185 7.96 -9.49 5.79
N THR A 186 8.46 -10.58 5.20
CA THR A 186 9.55 -11.35 5.81
C THR A 186 10.81 -10.48 5.92
N PRO A 187 11.79 -10.81 6.77
CA PRO A 187 13.04 -10.04 6.82
C PRO A 187 13.73 -9.95 5.46
N GLU A 188 13.94 -11.10 4.80
CA GLU A 188 14.57 -11.17 3.47
C GLU A 188 13.69 -10.55 2.38
N GLY A 189 12.37 -10.68 2.51
CA GLY A 189 11.40 -10.05 1.63
C GLY A 189 11.47 -8.52 1.70
N ARG A 190 11.63 -7.95 2.89
CA ARG A 190 11.83 -6.50 3.08
C ARG A 190 13.15 -6.04 2.47
N ASP A 191 14.24 -6.76 2.72
CA ASP A 191 15.54 -6.47 2.09
C ASP A 191 15.45 -6.51 0.55
N LEU A 192 14.67 -7.44 0.00
CA LEU A 192 14.41 -7.52 -1.43
C LEU A 192 13.60 -6.32 -1.93
N LEU A 193 12.53 -5.94 -1.23
CA LEU A 193 11.70 -4.79 -1.59
C LEU A 193 12.49 -3.48 -1.52
N ASP A 194 13.43 -3.34 -0.57
CA ASP A 194 14.36 -2.21 -0.47
C ASP A 194 15.29 -2.10 -1.68
N CYS A 195 15.57 -3.21 -2.37
CA CYS A 195 16.32 -3.18 -3.63
C CYS A 195 15.44 -2.78 -4.83
N ILE A 196 14.13 -3.01 -4.76
CA ILE A 196 13.20 -2.88 -5.89
C ILE A 196 12.52 -1.50 -5.93
N TYR A 197 12.10 -0.97 -4.79
CA TYR A 197 11.17 0.15 -4.69
C TYR A 197 11.66 1.55 -4.25
N PRO A 198 12.95 1.85 -3.94
CA PRO A 198 13.37 3.13 -3.34
C PRO A 198 12.81 4.42 -3.97
N GLU A 199 12.60 4.43 -5.29
CA GLU A 199 12.05 5.59 -6.02
C GLU A 199 10.95 5.21 -7.03
N TRP A 200 10.28 4.07 -6.83
CA TRP A 200 9.34 3.57 -7.82
C TRP A 200 8.13 4.49 -8.00
N ASN A 201 8.00 5.08 -9.19
CA ASN A 201 6.82 5.79 -9.69
C ASN A 201 6.24 6.89 -8.75
N ARG A 202 7.04 7.41 -7.81
CA ARG A 202 6.63 8.50 -6.90
C ARG A 202 6.46 9.79 -7.68
N ILE A 203 5.31 10.43 -7.47
CA ILE A 203 4.98 11.73 -8.04
C ILE A 203 5.18 12.77 -6.94
N PHE A 204 6.22 13.59 -7.08
CA PHE A 204 6.37 14.78 -6.27
C PHE A 204 5.48 15.88 -6.84
N MET A 205 4.55 16.37 -6.04
CA MET A 205 3.74 17.54 -6.37
C MET A 205 4.44 18.80 -5.85
N ASP A 206 5.57 19.13 -6.48
CA ASP A 206 6.32 20.37 -6.27
C ASP A 206 5.52 21.60 -6.73
#